data_AF-A0A1Q7ZN86-F1
#
_entry.id   AF-A0A1Q7ZN86-F1
#
_cell.length_a   1.000
_cell.length_b   1.000
_cell.length_c   1.000
_cell.angle_alpha   90.00
_cell.angle_beta   90.00
_cell.angle_gamma   90.00
#
_symmetry.space_group_name_H-M   'P 1'
#
loop_
_entity.id
_entity.type
_entity.pdbx_description
1 polymer ?
#
loop_
_entity_poly.entity_id
_entity_poly.type
_entity_poly.pdbx_seq_one_letter_code
_entity_poly.pdbx_strand_id
1 'polypeptide(L)'
;MSAPAAKKKSRKGLLALVVIVIAALVLVIPPALAGGLMVPVSKVVFKETTGSLSATQATANVSLITAYEYYFSIRTQGMFRTSDTNVNSSGNTTIKIDLKLTNPSGLTTDLGDTNINGGIGTRTHTIYLSVDQGVRVSGSYTLNIGITASVTVGGILELNLSPLVLTTTFTVS
;
A
#
# COMPACT_ATOMS: atom_id res chain seq x y z
N MET A 1 -3.36 -73.73 -9.49
CA MET A 1 -2.69 -72.74 -8.62
C MET A 1 -3.38 -71.40 -8.85
N SER A 2 -4.09 -70.86 -7.85
CA SER A 2 -4.80 -69.58 -7.99
C SER A 2 -3.86 -68.41 -7.75
N ALA A 3 -3.87 -67.43 -8.66
CA ALA A 3 -3.05 -66.23 -8.56
C ALA A 3 -3.45 -65.39 -7.33
N PRO A 4 -2.49 -64.79 -6.59
CA PRO A 4 -2.79 -63.99 -5.41
C PRO A 4 -3.48 -62.69 -5.80
N ALA A 5 -4.48 -62.29 -5.01
CA ALA A 5 -5.24 -61.06 -5.22
C ALA A 5 -4.34 -59.82 -5.15
N ALA A 6 -4.36 -58.99 -6.19
CA ALA A 6 -3.62 -57.75 -6.23
C ALA A 6 -4.06 -56.81 -5.09
N LYS A 7 -3.13 -56.41 -4.22
CA LYS A 7 -3.40 -55.44 -3.14
C LYS A 7 -3.85 -54.11 -3.75
N LYS A 8 -5.09 -53.69 -3.48
CA LYS A 8 -5.59 -52.36 -3.85
C LYS A 8 -4.69 -51.29 -3.23
N LYS A 9 -3.96 -50.53 -4.06
CA LYS A 9 -3.12 -49.41 -3.64
C LYS A 9 -4.01 -48.38 -2.94
N SER A 10 -3.78 -48.14 -1.65
CA SER A 10 -4.57 -47.18 -0.85
C SER A 10 -4.39 -45.77 -1.38
N ARG A 11 -5.45 -45.20 -1.98
CA ARG A 11 -5.48 -43.80 -2.44
C ARG A 11 -5.46 -42.80 -1.28
N LYS A 12 -5.72 -43.24 -0.05
CA LYS A 12 -5.72 -42.38 1.15
C LYS A 12 -4.32 -41.81 1.46
N GLY A 13 -3.27 -42.60 1.26
CA GLY A 13 -1.89 -42.13 1.43
C GLY A 13 -1.51 -41.06 0.40
N LEU A 14 -1.97 -41.22 -0.84
CA LEU A 14 -1.76 -40.23 -1.90
C LEU A 14 -2.50 -38.93 -1.62
N LEU A 15 -3.77 -39.01 -1.18
CA LEU A 15 -4.56 -37.83 -0.80
C LEU A 15 -3.94 -37.07 0.37
N ALA A 16 -3.50 -37.78 1.42
CA ALA A 16 -2.83 -37.15 2.56
C ALA A 16 -1.54 -36.42 2.13
N LEU A 17 -0.74 -37.04 1.24
CA LEU A 17 0.48 -36.42 0.73
C LEU A 17 0.19 -35.17 -0.11
N VAL A 18 -0.87 -35.19 -0.93
CA VAL A 18 -1.30 -34.00 -1.70
C VAL A 18 -1.69 -32.85 -0.76
N VAL A 19 -2.44 -33.13 0.31
CA VAL A 19 -2.85 -32.09 1.29
C VAL A 19 -1.64 -31.47 1.98
N ILE A 20 -0.66 -32.29 2.38
CA ILE A 20 0.58 -31.81 3.02
C ILE A 20 1.37 -30.92 2.06
N VAL A 21 1.50 -31.32 0.79
CA VAL A 21 2.23 -30.52 -0.21
C VAL A 21 1.53 -29.19 -0.44
N ILE A 22 0.21 -29.17 -0.57
CA ILE A 22 -0.56 -27.92 -0.75
C ILE A 22 -0.40 -27.01 0.48
N ALA A 23 -0.51 -27.57 1.69
CA ALA A 23 -0.34 -26.80 2.92
C ALA A 23 1.09 -26.21 3.03
N ALA A 24 2.11 -26.98 2.67
CA ALA A 24 3.49 -26.51 2.66
C ALA A 24 3.70 -25.38 1.64
N LEU A 25 3.11 -25.47 0.44
CA LEU A 25 3.20 -24.40 -0.55
C LEU A 25 2.56 -23.10 -0.06
N VAL A 26 1.35 -23.17 0.50
CA VAL A 26 0.66 -21.99 1.06
C VAL A 26 1.48 -21.36 2.19
N LEU A 27 2.20 -22.17 2.96
CA LEU A 27 3.09 -21.67 4.01
C LEU A 27 4.33 -20.97 3.42
N VAL A 28 4.96 -21.53 2.38
CA VAL A 28 6.27 -21.03 1.92
C VAL A 28 6.17 -19.88 0.91
N ILE A 29 5.09 -19.79 0.12
CA ILE A 29 4.97 -18.80 -0.96
C ILE A 29 5.04 -17.35 -0.45
N PRO A 30 4.26 -16.92 0.56
CA PRO A 30 4.28 -15.50 0.96
C PRO A 30 5.66 -15.03 1.44
N PRO A 31 6.36 -15.75 2.34
CA PRO A 31 7.73 -15.38 2.71
C PRO A 31 8.72 -15.39 1.54
N ALA A 32 8.59 -16.36 0.63
CA ALA A 32 9.48 -16.45 -0.54
C ALA A 32 9.33 -15.24 -1.47
N LEU A 33 8.10 -14.77 -1.70
CA LEU A 33 7.83 -13.58 -2.52
C LEU A 33 8.26 -12.28 -1.82
N ALA A 34 8.10 -12.22 -0.49
CA ALA A 34 8.50 -11.08 0.33
C ALA A 34 10.02 -10.96 0.53
N GLY A 35 10.78 -12.04 0.28
CA GLY A 35 12.22 -12.10 0.60
C GLY A 35 12.52 -12.34 2.08
N GLY A 36 11.51 -12.72 2.88
CA GLY A 36 11.64 -12.95 4.32
C GLY A 36 10.31 -13.27 5.00
N LEU A 37 10.37 -13.84 6.21
CA LEU A 37 9.18 -14.08 7.05
C LEU A 37 8.57 -12.77 7.57
N MET A 38 9.42 -11.77 7.78
CA MET A 38 9.06 -10.44 8.25
C MET A 38 9.34 -9.42 7.16
N VAL A 39 8.44 -8.47 7.03
CA VAL A 39 8.45 -7.46 5.98
C VAL A 39 8.35 -6.08 6.63
N PRO A 40 9.29 -5.17 6.34
CA PRO A 40 9.15 -3.79 6.76
C PRO A 40 8.03 -3.12 5.98
N VAL A 41 7.14 -2.47 6.71
CA VAL A 41 6.07 -1.64 6.15
C VAL A 41 6.16 -0.27 6.79
N SER A 42 6.35 0.74 5.95
CA SER A 42 6.27 2.13 6.35
C SER A 42 4.85 2.63 6.12
N LYS A 43 4.21 3.09 7.19
CA LYS A 43 2.90 3.73 7.17
C LYS A 43 3.10 5.24 7.28
N VAL A 44 2.85 5.96 6.19
CA VAL A 44 2.88 7.42 6.14
C VAL A 44 1.47 7.96 6.25
N VAL A 45 1.23 8.89 7.17
CA VAL A 45 -0.07 9.53 7.37
C VAL A 45 0.07 11.04 7.28
N PHE A 46 -0.82 11.67 6.52
CA PHE A 46 -0.99 13.12 6.48
C PHE A 46 -2.45 13.48 6.23
N LYS A 47 -2.81 14.72 6.54
CA LYS A 47 -4.13 15.27 6.24
C LYS A 47 -3.99 16.39 5.24
N GLU A 48 -4.91 16.50 4.30
CA GLU A 48 -5.03 17.65 3.41
C GLU A 48 -6.36 18.38 3.69
N THR A 49 -6.44 19.65 3.32
CA THR A 49 -7.70 20.42 3.32
C THR A 49 -7.82 21.13 1.99
N THR A 50 -8.76 20.68 1.16
CA THR A 50 -8.83 21.05 -0.25
C THR A 50 -9.21 22.51 -0.46
N GLY A 51 -10.02 23.12 0.43
CA GLY A 51 -10.46 24.52 0.27
C GLY A 51 -9.35 25.56 0.44
N SER A 52 -8.31 25.24 1.22
CA SER A 52 -7.14 26.09 1.48
C SER A 52 -5.84 25.52 0.91
N LEU A 53 -5.91 24.35 0.26
CA LEU A 53 -4.79 23.47 -0.10
C LEU A 53 -3.66 23.46 0.95
N SER A 54 -4.04 23.22 2.19
CA SER A 54 -3.10 23.06 3.30
C SER A 54 -3.00 21.59 3.67
N ALA A 55 -1.80 21.12 4.02
CA ALA A 55 -1.63 19.78 4.55
C ALA A 55 -0.82 19.77 5.85
N THR A 56 -1.08 18.78 6.69
CA THR A 56 -0.24 18.54 7.87
C THR A 56 1.10 17.96 7.45
N GLN A 57 2.09 18.05 8.35
CA GLN A 57 3.34 17.33 8.15
C GLN A 57 3.06 15.83 7.98
N ALA A 58 3.70 15.20 7.00
CA ALA A 58 3.61 13.76 6.78
C ALA A 58 4.41 13.03 7.86
N THR A 59 3.76 12.09 8.54
CA THR A 59 4.37 11.30 9.61
C THR A 59 4.52 9.85 9.17
N ALA A 60 5.76 9.35 9.13
CA ALA A 60 6.07 7.98 8.76
C ALA A 60 6.35 7.12 10.00
N ASN A 61 5.71 5.95 10.08
CA ASN A 61 5.97 4.94 11.10
C ASN A 61 6.33 3.62 10.44
N VAL A 62 7.48 3.05 10.81
CA VAL A 62 7.94 1.76 10.26
C VAL A 62 7.58 0.65 11.24
N SER A 63 7.05 -0.44 10.72
CA SER A 63 6.72 -1.63 11.50
C SER A 63 7.12 -2.89 10.75
N LEU A 64 7.57 -3.90 11.48
CA LEU A 64 7.81 -5.23 10.94
C LEU A 64 6.54 -6.05 11.12
N ILE A 65 5.99 -6.52 10.01
CA ILE A 65 4.82 -7.41 10.02
C ILE A 65 5.16 -8.72 9.34
N THR A 66 4.35 -9.75 9.54
CA THR A 66 4.55 -11.02 8.85
C THR A 66 4.27 -10.88 7.34
N ALA A 67 4.97 -11.65 6.51
CA ALA A 67 4.70 -11.71 5.07
C ALA A 67 3.22 -12.04 4.78
N TYR A 68 2.58 -12.89 5.60
CA TYR A 68 1.15 -13.17 5.47
C TYR A 68 0.29 -11.93 5.71
N GLU A 69 0.52 -11.22 6.80
CA GLU A 69 -0.21 -9.99 7.11
C GLU A 69 -0.04 -8.95 6.01
N TYR A 70 1.18 -8.82 5.49
CA TYR A 70 1.48 -7.97 4.34
C TYR A 70 0.62 -8.35 3.12
N TYR A 71 0.71 -9.61 2.67
CA TYR A 71 0.02 -10.05 1.46
C TYR A 71 -1.50 -10.05 1.58
N PHE A 72 -2.04 -10.39 2.75
CA PHE A 72 -3.49 -10.55 2.93
C PHE A 72 -4.22 -9.30 3.43
N SER A 73 -3.55 -8.40 4.16
CA SER A 73 -4.21 -7.24 4.78
C SER A 73 -3.75 -5.89 4.23
N ILE A 74 -2.48 -5.79 3.81
CA ILE A 74 -1.91 -4.54 3.35
C ILE A 74 -1.97 -4.44 1.83
N ARG A 75 -1.34 -5.39 1.15
CA ARG A 75 -1.22 -5.42 -0.32
C ARG A 75 -2.59 -5.46 -1.01
N THR A 76 -3.52 -6.25 -0.48
CA THR A 76 -4.88 -6.42 -1.03
C THR A 76 -5.69 -5.13 -1.07
N GLN A 77 -5.50 -4.24 -0.11
CA GLN A 77 -6.21 -2.97 -0.03
C GLN A 77 -5.46 -1.81 -0.71
N GLY A 78 -4.34 -2.10 -1.37
CA GLY A 78 -3.52 -1.12 -2.06
C GLY A 78 -2.63 -0.29 -1.14
N MET A 79 -1.68 0.37 -1.79
CA MET A 79 -0.70 1.28 -1.17
C MET A 79 -1.36 2.54 -0.60
N PHE A 80 -2.41 3.05 -1.25
CA PHE A 80 -2.98 4.35 -0.94
C PHE A 80 -4.40 4.21 -0.40
N ARG A 81 -4.66 4.77 0.79
CA ARG A 81 -5.98 4.74 1.43
C ARG A 81 -6.36 6.13 1.91
N THR A 82 -7.61 6.51 1.66
CA THR A 82 -8.15 7.81 2.06
C THR A 82 -9.40 7.62 2.89
N SER A 83 -9.56 8.47 3.90
CA SER A 83 -10.78 8.56 4.69
C SER A 83 -11.19 10.02 4.82
N ASP A 84 -12.46 10.28 4.57
CA ASP A 84 -13.04 11.61 4.71
C ASP A 84 -13.27 11.90 6.20
N THR A 85 -12.74 13.02 6.69
CA THR A 85 -12.92 13.42 8.09
C THR A 85 -13.99 14.50 8.21
N ASN A 86 -14.00 15.48 7.30
CA ASN A 86 -15.03 16.52 7.24
C ASN A 86 -15.11 17.04 5.81
N VAL A 87 -16.04 16.51 5.00
CA VAL A 87 -16.24 16.89 3.60
C VAL A 87 -17.68 17.38 3.42
N ASN A 88 -17.86 18.50 2.73
CA ASN A 88 -19.18 19.05 2.42
C ASN A 88 -19.61 18.68 0.99
N SER A 89 -20.92 18.68 0.74
CA SER A 89 -21.49 18.42 -0.59
C SER A 89 -21.69 19.68 -1.43
N SER A 90 -21.23 20.85 -0.96
CA SER A 90 -21.50 22.16 -1.57
C SER A 90 -20.58 22.51 -2.74
N GLY A 91 -19.57 21.67 -3.01
CA GLY A 91 -18.68 21.79 -4.15
C GLY A 91 -18.05 20.45 -4.49
N ASN A 92 -17.54 20.33 -5.72
CA ASN A 92 -16.81 19.15 -6.16
C ASN A 92 -15.31 19.46 -6.20
N THR A 93 -14.49 18.46 -5.94
CA THR A 93 -13.03 18.59 -5.91
C THR A 93 -12.39 17.40 -6.57
N THR A 94 -11.29 17.66 -7.25
CA THR A 94 -10.39 16.65 -7.80
C THR A 94 -9.02 16.91 -7.21
N ILE A 95 -8.53 15.96 -6.43
CA ILE A 95 -7.21 16.01 -5.81
C ILE A 95 -6.33 14.98 -6.49
N LYS A 96 -5.18 15.40 -6.99
CA LYS A 96 -4.16 14.51 -7.51
C LYS A 96 -2.99 14.45 -6.55
N ILE A 97 -2.63 13.24 -6.14
CA ILE A 97 -1.49 12.98 -5.25
C ILE A 97 -0.45 12.17 -6.01
N ASP A 98 0.75 12.71 -6.12
CA ASP A 98 1.90 12.16 -6.83
C ASP A 98 2.96 11.72 -5.81
N LEU A 99 3.49 10.51 -5.96
CA LEU A 99 4.37 9.90 -4.95
C LEU A 99 5.72 9.54 -5.55
N LYS A 100 6.80 10.07 -4.96
CA LYS A 100 8.17 9.75 -5.37
C LYS A 100 8.97 9.28 -4.18
N LEU A 101 9.50 8.07 -4.28
CA LEU A 101 10.28 7.44 -3.23
C LEU A 101 11.76 7.40 -3.63
N THR A 102 12.60 8.05 -2.84
CA THR A 102 14.05 7.97 -2.94
C THR A 102 14.57 6.92 -1.97
N ASN A 103 15.33 5.96 -2.48
CA ASN A 103 15.93 4.89 -1.70
C ASN A 103 17.27 5.31 -1.05
N PRO A 104 17.88 4.47 -0.18
CA PRO A 104 19.14 4.80 0.47
C PRO A 104 20.32 4.99 -0.49
N SER A 105 20.26 4.44 -1.71
CA SER A 105 21.28 4.65 -2.74
C SER A 105 21.07 5.94 -3.55
N GLY A 106 20.08 6.76 -3.19
CA GLY A 106 19.74 8.01 -3.88
C GLY A 106 18.92 7.85 -5.16
N LEU A 107 18.52 6.62 -5.52
CA LEU A 107 17.67 6.36 -6.67
C LEU A 107 16.22 6.72 -6.33
N THR A 108 15.60 7.55 -7.16
CA THR A 108 14.19 7.93 -7.01
C THR A 108 13.32 7.11 -7.95
N THR A 109 12.28 6.51 -7.39
CA THR A 109 11.25 5.76 -8.12
C THR A 109 9.92 6.50 -8.01
N ASP A 110 9.28 6.69 -9.15
CA ASP A 110 7.92 7.20 -9.23
C ASP A 110 6.94 6.07 -8.88
N LEU A 111 6.14 6.27 -7.83
CA LEU A 111 5.13 5.31 -7.36
C LEU A 111 3.76 5.55 -8.01
N GLY A 112 3.68 6.52 -8.92
CA GLY A 112 2.48 6.90 -9.65
C GLY A 112 1.63 7.94 -8.94
N ASP A 113 0.49 8.25 -9.56
CA ASP A 113 -0.47 9.20 -9.06
C ASP A 113 -1.82 8.56 -8.70
N THR A 114 -2.53 9.19 -7.77
CA THR A 114 -3.90 8.84 -7.40
C THR A 114 -4.78 10.08 -7.48
N ASN A 115 -5.90 9.95 -8.20
CA ASN A 115 -6.92 10.99 -8.28
C ASN A 115 -8.07 10.67 -7.32
N ILE A 116 -8.45 11.66 -6.52
CA ILE A 116 -9.51 11.56 -5.52
C ILE A 116 -10.54 12.62 -5.87
N ASN A 117 -11.75 12.16 -6.19
CA ASN A 117 -12.88 13.04 -6.48
C ASN A 117 -13.83 13.06 -5.29
N GLY A 118 -14.34 14.23 -4.93
CA GLY A 118 -15.36 14.33 -3.88
C GLY A 118 -15.61 15.75 -3.38
N GLY A 119 -16.23 15.87 -2.22
CA GLY A 119 -16.56 17.17 -1.61
C GLY A 119 -15.36 18.04 -1.21
N ILE A 120 -15.58 19.33 -0.99
CA ILE A 120 -14.55 20.20 -0.40
C ILE A 120 -14.43 19.88 1.08
N GLY A 121 -13.22 19.67 1.59
CA GLY A 121 -13.05 19.40 3.01
C GLY A 121 -11.67 18.91 3.40
N THR A 122 -11.62 18.25 4.56
CA THR A 122 -10.41 17.65 5.13
C THR A 122 -10.48 16.13 5.02
N ARG A 123 -9.42 15.53 4.49
CA ARG A 123 -9.26 14.07 4.44
C ARG A 123 -7.98 13.65 5.13
N THR A 124 -7.94 12.39 5.50
CA THR A 124 -6.75 11.74 6.02
C THR A 124 -6.29 10.70 5.02
N HIS A 125 -5.06 10.85 4.55
CA HIS A 125 -4.41 9.94 3.63
C HIS A 125 -3.43 9.05 4.38
N THR A 126 -3.44 7.76 4.05
CA THR A 126 -2.50 6.76 4.56
C THR A 126 -1.84 6.06 3.39
N ILE A 127 -0.51 6.08 3.38
CA ILE A 127 0.33 5.43 2.37
C ILE A 127 1.08 4.29 3.04
N TYR A 128 0.99 3.09 2.45
CA TYR A 128 1.72 1.90 2.88
C TYR A 128 2.82 1.58 1.89
N LEU A 129 4.08 1.75 2.29
CA LEU A 129 5.25 1.46 1.47
C LEU A 129 5.95 0.21 1.99
N SER A 130 6.21 -0.73 1.09
CA SER A 130 6.89 -1.98 1.40
C SER A 130 7.70 -2.52 0.21
N VAL A 131 7.99 -3.82 0.21
CA VAL A 131 8.82 -4.50 -0.79
C VAL A 131 8.33 -4.30 -2.23
N ASP A 132 7.01 -4.18 -2.44
CA ASP A 132 6.43 -3.94 -3.77
C ASP A 132 6.68 -2.50 -4.26
N GLN A 133 6.90 -1.55 -3.34
CA GLN A 133 7.21 -0.15 -3.64
C GLN A 133 8.73 0.12 -3.66
N GLY A 134 9.56 -0.92 -3.54
CA GLY A 134 11.03 -0.78 -3.55
C GLY A 134 11.67 -0.61 -2.17
N VAL A 135 10.90 -0.74 -1.08
CA VAL A 135 11.44 -0.76 0.28
C VAL A 135 11.98 -2.16 0.59
N ARG A 136 13.21 -2.43 0.15
CA ARG A 136 13.84 -3.77 0.20
C ARG A 136 15.16 -3.82 0.95
N VAL A 137 15.81 -2.67 1.15
CA VAL A 137 17.14 -2.59 1.76
C VAL A 137 17.08 -1.74 3.02
N SER A 138 17.89 -2.06 4.01
CA SER A 138 17.99 -1.23 5.20
C SER A 138 18.64 0.12 4.85
N GLY A 139 18.15 1.18 5.47
CA GLY A 139 18.63 2.55 5.26
C GLY A 139 17.52 3.59 5.35
N SER A 140 17.88 4.84 5.05
CA SER A 140 16.95 5.97 5.04
C SER A 140 16.28 6.11 3.69
N TYR A 141 14.96 6.19 3.71
CA TYR A 141 14.11 6.47 2.56
C TYR A 141 13.51 7.86 2.69
N THR A 142 13.30 8.53 1.56
CA THR A 142 12.63 9.82 1.48
C THR A 142 11.42 9.70 0.57
N LEU A 143 10.23 10.00 1.09
CA LEU A 143 9.00 10.08 0.31
C LEU A 143 8.66 11.55 0.07
N ASN A 144 8.54 11.93 -1.20
CA ASN A 144 7.98 13.19 -1.64
C ASN A 144 6.54 12.97 -2.10
N ILE A 145 5.63 13.79 -1.58
CA ILE A 145 4.20 13.74 -1.81
C ILE A 145 3.81 15.06 -2.45
N GLY A 146 3.58 15.06 -3.76
CA GLY A 146 3.02 16.19 -4.48
C GLY A 146 1.50 16.16 -4.41
N ILE A 147 0.86 17.27 -4.06
CA ILE A 147 -0.59 17.41 -3.95
C ILE A 147 -1.01 18.57 -4.84
N THR A 148 -1.87 18.30 -5.81
CA THR A 148 -2.59 19.33 -6.57
C THR A 148 -4.08 19.15 -6.35
N ALA A 149 -4.81 20.26 -6.36
CA ALA A 149 -6.25 20.24 -6.20
C ALA A 149 -6.94 21.22 -7.13
N SER A 150 -8.05 20.77 -7.70
CA SER A 150 -8.98 21.56 -8.49
C SER A 150 -10.32 21.54 -7.77
N VAL A 151 -10.92 22.71 -7.54
CA VAL A 151 -12.16 22.87 -6.78
C VAL A 151 -13.20 23.54 -7.66
N THR A 152 -14.38 22.93 -7.81
CA THR A 152 -15.52 23.49 -8.50
C THR A 152 -16.64 23.83 -7.52
N VAL A 153 -17.02 25.11 -7.42
CA VAL A 153 -18.13 25.57 -6.56
C VAL A 153 -19.33 25.93 -7.42
N GLY A 154 -20.51 25.42 -7.06
CA GLY A 154 -21.77 25.71 -7.76
C GLY A 154 -21.84 25.26 -9.22
N GLY A 155 -20.88 24.46 -9.70
CA GLY A 155 -20.81 23.98 -11.08
C GLY A 155 -20.28 24.99 -12.12
N ILE A 156 -19.81 26.15 -11.68
CA ILE A 156 -19.44 27.28 -12.55
C ILE A 156 -18.06 27.86 -12.27
N LEU A 157 -17.59 27.84 -11.02
CA LEU A 157 -16.29 28.38 -10.66
C LEU A 157 -15.30 27.25 -10.40
N GLU A 158 -14.34 27.07 -11.30
CA GLU A 158 -13.20 26.17 -11.11
C GLU A 158 -11.98 26.95 -10.63
N LEU A 159 -11.46 26.59 -9.46
CA LEU A 159 -10.24 27.12 -8.87
C LEU A 159 -9.18 26.02 -8.86
N ASN A 160 -8.10 26.24 -9.60
CA ASN A 160 -6.91 25.39 -9.56
C ASN A 160 -5.96 25.93 -8.50
N LEU A 161 -5.66 25.11 -7.50
CA LEU A 161 -4.84 25.50 -6.37
C LEU A 161 -3.37 25.13 -6.62
N SER A 162 -2.45 25.95 -6.10
CA SER A 162 -1.01 25.79 -6.34
C SER A 162 -0.47 24.48 -5.72
N PRO A 163 0.38 23.72 -6.42
CA PRO A 163 0.90 22.45 -5.93
C PRO A 163 1.58 22.59 -4.57
N LEU A 164 1.24 21.70 -3.64
CA LEU A 164 1.89 21.54 -2.34
C LEU A 164 2.80 20.31 -2.38
N VAL A 165 4.00 20.40 -1.82
CA VAL A 165 4.91 19.25 -1.69
C VAL A 165 5.19 19.01 -0.22
N LEU A 166 4.95 17.78 0.23
CA LEU A 166 5.36 17.29 1.53
C LEU A 166 6.53 16.33 1.35
N THR A 167 7.52 16.42 2.24
CA THR A 167 8.64 15.49 2.29
C THR A 167 8.66 14.84 3.66
N THR A 168 8.75 13.52 3.71
CA THR A 168 8.97 12.76 4.94
C THR A 168 10.10 11.77 4.73
N THR A 169 10.87 11.53 5.79
CA THR A 169 11.90 10.50 5.81
C THR A 169 11.53 9.39 6.77
N PHE A 170 11.97 8.17 6.50
CA PHE A 170 11.85 7.04 7.40
C PHE A 170 13.01 6.08 7.24
N THR A 171 13.37 5.38 8.30
CA THR A 171 14.47 4.43 8.31
C THR A 171 13.96 3.01 8.44
N VAL A 172 14.44 2.14 7.56
CA VAL A 172 14.23 0.69 7.66
C VAL A 172 15.52 0.08 8.19
N SER A 173 15.43 -0.72 9.25
CA SER A 173 16.56 -1.42 9.87
C SER A 173 16.43 -2.91 9.66
#